data_AF-A0A2P5FUI1-F1
#
_entry.id   AF-A0A2P5FUI1-F1
#
_cell.length_a   1.000
_cell.length_b   1.000
_cell.length_c   1.000
_cell.angle_alpha   90.00
_cell.angle_beta   90.00
_cell.angle_gamma   90.00
#
_symmetry.space_group_name_H-M   'P 1'
#
loop_
_entity.id
_entity.type
_entity.pdbx_description
1 polymer ?
#
loop_
_entity_poly.entity_id
_entity_poly.type
_entity_poly.pdbx_seq_one_letter_code
_entity_poly.pdbx_strand_id
1 'polypeptide(L)'
;MSLGFKCGQIHLDKKVPTGAGLGGGSSNAATALWAANQFNECLVSEKELQEWSSEIGSDIPFFFSQGAAYCTGQEPPVFEVLPSLKRLKQRIIAASRGQYDAVFMSGSGSTIVGIGSPDPPQFIYDDDDYKDVFLSEANFLTREANQWYKEPASASACSPSDKFSRDFSRSVE
;
A
#
# COMPACT_ATOMS: atom_id res chain seq x y z
N MET A 1 16.89 -14.99 -37.60
CA MET A 1 15.52 -15.24 -37.10
C MET A 1 14.92 -13.89 -36.73
N SER A 2 13.87 -13.44 -37.39
CA SER A 2 13.07 -12.32 -36.89
C SER A 2 12.19 -12.87 -35.76
N LEU A 3 12.46 -12.49 -34.51
CA LEU A 3 11.44 -12.63 -33.47
C LEU A 3 10.29 -11.68 -33.86
N GLY A 4 9.23 -12.23 -34.44
CA GLY A 4 8.01 -11.48 -34.68
C GLY A 4 7.18 -11.49 -33.41
N PHE A 5 6.98 -10.32 -32.80
CA PHE A 5 6.02 -10.18 -31.70
C PHE A 5 4.60 -10.20 -32.27
N LYS A 6 3.72 -10.95 -31.62
CA LYS A 6 2.28 -10.92 -31.93
C LYS A 6 1.71 -9.63 -31.34
N CYS A 7 1.00 -8.87 -32.18
CA CYS A 7 0.29 -7.66 -31.77
C CYS A 7 -1.20 -7.95 -31.59
N GLY A 8 -1.86 -7.23 -30.69
CA GLY A 8 -3.29 -7.35 -30.44
C GLY A 8 -3.90 -6.06 -29.94
N GLN A 9 -5.22 -6.03 -29.84
CA GLN A 9 -5.96 -4.94 -29.21
C GLN A 9 -6.38 -5.35 -27.80
N ILE A 10 -6.31 -4.40 -26.86
CA ILE A 10 -6.75 -4.60 -25.49
C ILE A 10 -8.02 -3.80 -25.27
N HIS A 11 -9.06 -4.46 -24.77
CA HIS A 11 -10.26 -3.82 -24.26
C HIS A 11 -10.31 -4.01 -22.74
N LEU A 12 -10.58 -2.92 -22.03
CA LEU A 12 -10.63 -2.90 -20.57
C LEU A 12 -12.02 -2.48 -20.11
N ASP A 13 -12.74 -3.40 -19.49
CA ASP A 13 -13.96 -3.10 -18.74
C ASP A 13 -13.60 -2.72 -17.30
N LYS A 14 -13.51 -1.41 -17.02
CA LYS A 14 -13.04 -0.91 -15.73
C LYS A 14 -14.15 -0.96 -14.67
N LYS A 15 -14.04 -1.90 -13.73
CA LYS A 15 -14.92 -1.97 -12.54
C LYS A 15 -14.37 -1.23 -11.33
N VAL A 16 -13.06 -1.30 -11.10
CA VAL A 16 -12.41 -0.59 -9.98
C VAL A 16 -12.30 0.90 -10.32
N PRO A 17 -12.88 1.81 -9.53
CA PRO A 17 -12.83 3.24 -9.82
C PRO A 17 -11.39 3.77 -9.84
N THR A 18 -11.13 4.72 -10.73
CA THR A 18 -9.85 5.42 -10.80
C THR A 18 -9.61 6.20 -9.50
N GLY A 19 -8.38 6.12 -8.95
CA GLY A 19 -8.01 6.86 -7.75
C GLY A 19 -8.58 6.32 -6.43
N ALA A 20 -9.27 5.17 -6.42
CA ALA A 20 -9.87 4.60 -5.21
C ALA A 20 -8.87 4.04 -4.19
N GLY A 21 -7.56 4.08 -4.46
CA GLY A 21 -6.53 3.48 -3.59
C GLY A 21 -6.53 1.95 -3.56
N LEU A 22 -7.30 1.27 -4.43
CA LEU A 22 -7.44 -0.19 -4.48
C LEU A 22 -6.45 -0.88 -5.43
N GLY A 23 -5.42 -0.19 -5.91
CA GLY A 23 -4.44 -0.72 -6.86
C GLY A 23 -5.04 -1.10 -8.24
N GLY A 24 -6.22 -0.57 -8.58
CA GLY A 24 -6.92 -0.96 -9.80
C GLY A 24 -6.19 -0.64 -11.10
N GLY A 25 -5.35 0.40 -11.15
CA GLY A 25 -4.51 0.68 -12.33
C GLY A 25 -3.36 -0.32 -12.46
N SER A 26 -2.68 -0.57 -11.35
CA SER A 26 -1.56 -1.51 -11.26
C SER A 26 -1.97 -2.95 -11.57
N SER A 27 -3.15 -3.39 -11.09
CA SER A 27 -3.75 -4.68 -11.44
C SER A 27 -3.98 -4.85 -12.93
N ASN A 28 -4.50 -3.80 -13.59
CA ASN A 28 -4.70 -3.82 -15.03
C ASN A 28 -3.36 -3.93 -15.78
N ALA A 29 -2.34 -3.18 -15.35
CA ALA A 29 -1.02 -3.19 -15.97
C ALA A 29 -0.33 -4.55 -15.82
N ALA A 30 -0.35 -5.15 -14.62
CA ALA A 30 0.19 -6.49 -14.38
C ALA A 30 -0.50 -7.54 -15.26
N THR A 31 -1.83 -7.48 -15.33
CA THR A 31 -2.64 -8.40 -16.15
C THR A 31 -2.35 -8.23 -17.64
N ALA A 32 -2.20 -7.00 -18.12
CA ALA A 32 -1.85 -6.71 -19.51
C ALA A 32 -0.45 -7.24 -19.88
N LEU A 33 0.54 -7.03 -19.01
CA LEU A 33 1.91 -7.56 -19.18
C LEU A 33 1.91 -9.08 -19.19
N TRP A 34 1.23 -9.71 -18.22
CA TRP A 34 1.09 -11.15 -18.16
C TRP A 34 0.42 -11.71 -19.43
N ALA A 35 -0.70 -11.14 -19.83
CA ALA A 35 -1.42 -11.56 -21.04
C ALA A 35 -0.59 -11.38 -22.31
N ALA A 36 0.16 -10.29 -22.43
CA ALA A 36 1.07 -10.06 -23.54
C ALA A 36 2.19 -11.12 -23.59
N ASN A 37 2.75 -11.50 -22.44
CA ASN A 37 3.76 -12.55 -22.36
C ASN A 37 3.16 -13.92 -22.76
N GLN A 38 1.98 -14.26 -22.24
CA GLN A 38 1.27 -15.49 -22.62
C GLN A 38 0.97 -15.54 -24.12
N PHE A 39 0.49 -14.42 -24.69
CA PHE A 39 0.17 -14.33 -26.11
C PHE A 39 1.40 -14.52 -27.00
N ASN A 40 2.56 -14.07 -26.52
CA ASN A 40 3.85 -14.22 -27.19
C ASN A 40 4.59 -15.53 -26.82
N GLU A 41 3.90 -16.55 -26.31
CA GLU A 41 4.49 -17.87 -26.01
C GLU A 41 5.49 -17.86 -24.84
N CYS A 42 5.22 -17.03 -23.83
CA CYS A 42 5.97 -16.98 -22.58
C CYS A 42 7.47 -16.71 -22.79
N LEU A 43 7.80 -15.68 -23.58
CA LEU A 43 9.18 -15.31 -23.92
C LEU A 43 10.04 -15.01 -22.69
N VAL A 44 9.42 -14.56 -21.61
CA VAL A 44 10.10 -14.25 -20.35
C VAL A 44 9.45 -14.95 -19.16
N SER A 45 10.25 -15.13 -18.12
CA SER A 45 9.82 -15.67 -16.84
C SER A 45 8.94 -14.67 -16.07
N GLU A 46 8.17 -15.18 -15.11
CA GLU A 46 7.37 -14.32 -14.23
C GLU A 46 8.25 -13.37 -13.40
N LYS A 47 9.47 -13.81 -13.03
CA LYS A 47 10.43 -12.97 -12.31
C LYS A 47 10.85 -11.77 -13.15
N GLU A 48 11.16 -11.97 -14.42
CA GLU A 48 11.50 -10.89 -15.34
C GLU A 48 10.30 -9.95 -15.55
N LEU A 49 9.07 -10.49 -15.65
CA LEU A 49 7.87 -9.64 -15.69
C LEU A 49 7.72 -8.78 -14.44
N GLN A 50 7.95 -9.34 -13.25
CA GLN A 50 7.91 -8.59 -11.99
C GLN A 50 8.96 -7.47 -11.99
N GLU A 51 10.21 -7.78 -12.38
CA GLU A 51 11.30 -6.81 -12.48
C GLU A 51 10.95 -5.67 -13.44
N TRP A 52 10.54 -5.97 -14.68
CA TRP A 52 10.15 -4.94 -15.66
C TRP A 52 8.93 -4.15 -15.22
N SER A 53 7.95 -4.80 -14.61
CA SER A 53 6.74 -4.13 -14.14
C SER A 53 7.02 -3.13 -13.03
N SER A 54 8.08 -3.33 -12.23
CA SER A 54 8.49 -2.42 -11.16
C SER A 54 8.96 -1.06 -11.70
N GLU A 55 9.48 -1.02 -12.94
CA GLU A 55 9.87 0.21 -13.62
C GLU A 55 8.66 1.04 -14.08
N ILE A 56 7.52 0.37 -14.31
CA ILE A 56 6.27 1.01 -14.73
C ILE A 56 5.49 1.51 -13.50
N GLY A 57 5.54 0.78 -12.39
CA GLY A 57 4.90 1.20 -11.14
C GLY A 57 5.22 0.28 -9.97
N SER A 58 5.46 0.87 -8.79
CA SER A 58 5.86 0.15 -7.58
C SER A 58 4.86 -0.90 -7.10
N ASP A 59 3.58 -0.69 -7.40
CA ASP A 59 2.49 -1.56 -6.96
C ASP A 59 2.19 -2.68 -7.97
N ILE A 60 2.77 -2.65 -9.18
CA ILE A 60 2.48 -3.64 -10.22
C ILE A 60 3.04 -5.02 -9.86
N PRO A 61 4.29 -5.16 -9.35
CA PRO A 61 4.84 -6.45 -8.94
C PRO A 61 3.97 -7.21 -7.93
N PHE A 62 3.25 -6.49 -7.06
CA PHE A 62 2.33 -7.07 -6.08
C PHE A 62 1.26 -7.95 -6.74
N PHE A 63 0.78 -7.59 -7.93
CA PHE A 63 -0.30 -8.32 -8.60
C PHE A 63 0.13 -9.63 -9.27
N PHE A 64 1.42 -9.96 -9.23
CA PHE A 64 1.92 -11.30 -9.55
C PHE A 64 1.97 -12.22 -8.32
N SER A 65 1.81 -11.68 -7.11
CA SER A 65 1.77 -12.46 -5.88
C SER A 65 0.40 -13.09 -5.61
N GLN A 66 0.36 -14.11 -4.75
CA GLN A 66 -0.88 -14.75 -4.31
C GLN A 66 -1.17 -14.39 -2.85
N GLY A 67 -2.41 -14.02 -2.55
CA GLY A 67 -2.85 -13.71 -1.19
C GLY A 67 -2.29 -12.37 -0.69
N ALA A 68 -1.63 -12.41 0.46
CA ALA A 68 -1.01 -11.23 1.07
C ALA A 68 0.51 -11.25 0.83
N ALA A 69 1.08 -10.10 0.48
CA ALA A 69 2.51 -9.94 0.27
C ALA A 69 3.05 -8.79 1.11
N TYR A 70 4.28 -8.96 1.59
CA TYR A 70 5.01 -7.94 2.32
C TYR A 70 5.91 -7.16 1.34
N CYS A 71 5.58 -5.90 1.09
CA CYS A 71 6.25 -5.05 0.11
C CYS A 71 7.15 -4.01 0.80
N THR A 72 8.47 -4.10 0.59
CA THR A 72 9.47 -3.23 1.27
C THR A 72 10.29 -2.36 0.33
N GLY A 73 10.07 -2.45 -0.99
CA GLY A 73 10.98 -1.89 -2.01
C GLY A 73 11.25 -0.38 -1.90
N GLN A 74 10.37 0.38 -1.25
CA GLN A 74 10.50 1.82 -1.11
C GLN A 74 11.25 2.27 0.15
N GLU A 75 11.48 1.38 1.12
CA GLU A 75 12.16 1.78 2.36
C GLU A 75 13.64 2.18 2.14
N PRO A 76 14.47 1.38 1.44
CA PRO A 76 15.87 1.74 1.23
C PRO A 76 16.09 3.12 0.58
N PRO A 77 15.45 3.47 -0.57
CA PRO A 77 15.65 4.78 -1.18
C PRO A 77 15.11 5.93 -0.31
N VAL A 78 13.99 5.72 0.39
CA VAL A 78 13.43 6.73 1.30
C VAL A 78 14.37 7.00 2.47
N PHE A 79 15.05 5.99 2.99
CA PHE A 79 15.99 6.16 4.09
C PHE A 79 17.29 6.89 3.71
N GLU A 80 17.68 6.84 2.44
CA GLU A 80 18.78 7.67 1.93
C GLU A 80 18.38 9.16 1.86
N VAL A 81 17.14 9.45 1.44
CA VAL A 81 16.64 10.84 1.34
C VAL A 81 16.25 11.40 2.71
N LEU A 82 15.66 10.59 3.59
CA LEU A 82 15.17 10.98 4.91
C LEU A 82 15.67 10.00 5.99
N PRO A 83 16.93 10.14 6.46
CA PRO A 83 17.50 9.29 7.52
C PRO A 83 16.74 9.35 8.85
N SER A 84 16.01 10.44 9.11
CA SER A 84 15.15 10.59 10.29
C SER A 84 14.04 9.54 10.34
N LEU A 85 13.46 9.16 9.19
CA LEU A 85 12.44 8.11 9.11
C LEU A 85 13.03 6.74 9.44
N LYS A 86 14.26 6.47 9.00
CA LYS A 86 15.01 5.26 9.37
C LYS A 86 15.21 5.18 10.89
N ARG A 87 15.67 6.28 11.49
CA ARG A 87 15.89 6.39 12.94
C ARG A 87 14.58 6.20 13.71
N LEU A 88 13.49 6.81 13.26
CA LEU A 88 12.18 6.65 13.88
C LEU A 88 11.71 5.19 13.84
N LYS A 89 11.75 4.53 12.67
CA LYS A 89 11.40 3.11 12.53
C LYS A 89 12.22 2.22 13.47
N GLN A 90 13.54 2.44 13.53
CA GLN A 90 14.44 1.67 14.41
C GLN A 90 14.13 1.90 15.90
N ARG A 91 13.83 3.14 16.31
CA ARG A 91 13.44 3.45 17.70
C ARG A 91 12.11 2.79 18.07
N ILE A 92 11.12 2.81 17.17
CA ILE A 92 9.85 2.12 17.38
C ILE A 92 10.11 0.62 17.61
N ILE A 93 10.85 -0.04 16.72
CA ILE A 93 11.18 -1.48 16.85
C ILE A 93 11.90 -1.76 18.18
N ALA A 94 12.87 -0.93 18.56
CA ALA A 94 13.64 -1.12 19.78
C ALA A 94 12.82 -0.94 21.07
N ALA A 95 11.90 0.04 21.09
CA ALA A 95 11.07 0.35 22.24
C ALA A 95 9.85 -0.59 22.37
N SER A 96 9.38 -1.16 21.26
CA SER A 96 8.14 -1.94 21.19
C SER A 96 8.37 -3.45 21.38
N ARG A 97 9.39 -3.85 22.14
CA ARG A 97 9.70 -5.28 22.36
C ARG A 97 8.49 -6.00 22.95
N GLY A 98 7.84 -6.84 22.13
CA GLY A 98 6.64 -7.59 22.49
C GLY A 98 5.31 -6.84 22.29
N GLN A 99 5.32 -5.60 21.80
CA GLN A 99 4.12 -4.81 21.51
C GLN A 99 3.74 -4.79 20.03
N TYR A 100 4.71 -4.86 19.11
CA TYR A 100 4.46 -4.96 17.67
C TYR A 100 4.98 -6.27 17.09
N ASP A 101 4.14 -6.93 16.29
CA ASP A 101 4.48 -8.09 15.48
C ASP A 101 5.25 -7.67 14.21
N ALA A 102 4.94 -6.50 13.66
CA ALA A 102 5.62 -5.95 12.49
C ALA A 102 5.67 -4.42 12.53
N VAL A 103 6.75 -3.84 12.00
CA VAL A 103 6.89 -2.40 11.79
C VAL A 103 7.48 -2.17 10.39
N PHE A 104 6.74 -1.47 9.53
CA PHE A 104 7.09 -1.26 8.13
C PHE A 104 6.61 0.10 7.63
N MET A 105 6.97 0.48 6.42
CA MET A 105 6.47 1.71 5.80
C MET A 105 5.38 1.46 4.77
N SER A 106 4.45 2.41 4.64
CA SER A 106 3.52 2.47 3.51
C SER A 106 4.28 2.51 2.19
N GLY A 107 3.67 1.99 1.11
CA GLY A 107 4.25 2.02 -0.24
C GLY A 107 4.57 3.42 -0.77
N SER A 108 3.97 4.47 -0.21
CA SER A 108 4.34 5.87 -0.52
C SER A 108 5.65 6.33 0.15
N GLY A 109 6.18 5.56 1.11
CA GLY A 109 7.36 5.93 1.90
C GLY A 109 7.12 7.04 2.93
N SER A 110 5.88 7.48 3.15
CA SER A 110 5.57 8.63 4.01
C SER A 110 5.05 8.26 5.40
N THR A 111 4.62 7.02 5.61
CA THR A 111 3.95 6.56 6.83
C THR A 111 4.64 5.33 7.38
N ILE A 112 4.88 5.29 8.69
CA ILE A 112 5.30 4.07 9.41
C ILE A 112 4.05 3.40 9.97
N VAL A 113 3.93 2.09 9.73
CA VAL A 113 2.83 1.24 10.16
C VAL A 113 3.37 0.23 11.16
N GLY A 114 2.81 0.22 12.36
CA GLY A 114 3.00 -0.81 13.36
C GLY A 114 1.79 -1.75 13.40
N ILE A 115 2.02 -3.06 13.36
CA ILE A 115 0.98 -4.08 13.55
C ILE A 115 1.15 -4.67 14.94
N GLY A 116 0.13 -4.54 15.78
CA GLY A 116 0.15 -4.99 17.17
C GLY A 116 -0.62 -4.03 18.08
N SER A 117 -0.01 -3.65 19.19
CA SER A 117 -0.57 -2.73 20.20
C SER A 117 -1.05 -1.39 19.59
N PRO A 118 -2.25 -0.91 19.92
CA PRO A 118 -2.71 0.41 19.46
C PRO A 118 -1.92 1.56 20.13
N ASP A 119 -1.28 1.29 21.27
CA ASP A 119 -0.50 2.27 22.02
C ASP A 119 0.94 2.33 21.49
N PRO A 120 1.37 3.45 20.87
CA PRO A 120 2.74 3.61 20.43
C PRO A 120 3.70 3.91 21.60
N PRO A 121 5.02 3.65 21.42
CA PRO A 121 6.02 3.95 22.43
C PRO A 121 5.98 5.39 22.96
N GLN A 122 6.12 5.57 24.27
CA GLN A 122 6.01 6.87 24.96
C GLN A 122 6.91 7.97 24.38
N PHE A 123 8.10 7.62 23.87
CA PHE A 123 9.02 8.60 23.29
C PHE A 123 8.44 9.36 22.09
N ILE A 124 7.42 8.83 21.41
CA ILE A 124 6.75 9.54 20.31
C ILE A 124 6.03 10.79 20.83
N TYR A 125 5.54 10.76 22.07
CA TYR A 125 4.86 11.89 22.71
C TYR A 125 5.83 12.83 23.41
N ASP A 126 6.89 12.29 24.02
CA ASP A 126 7.78 13.06 24.90
C ASP A 126 8.91 13.79 24.17
N ASP A 127 9.30 13.31 22.98
CA ASP A 127 10.48 13.81 22.26
C ASP A 127 10.09 14.90 21.25
N ASP A 128 10.65 16.10 21.40
CA ASP A 128 10.36 17.27 20.54
C ASP A 128 10.64 16.99 19.05
N ASP A 129 11.53 16.05 18.75
CA ASP A 129 11.84 15.55 17.40
C ASP A 129 10.61 14.97 16.68
N TYR A 130 9.56 14.55 17.41
CA TYR A 130 8.38 13.85 16.86
C TYR A 130 7.04 14.53 17.12
N LYS A 131 7.02 15.76 17.64
CA LYS A 131 5.79 16.51 17.93
C LYS A 131 4.85 16.69 16.72
N ASP A 132 5.41 16.68 15.50
CA ASP A 132 4.67 16.85 14.25
C ASP A 132 4.21 15.50 13.64
N VAL A 133 4.52 14.38 14.30
CA VAL A 133 4.07 13.05 13.86
C VAL A 133 2.59 12.89 14.15
N PHE A 134 1.80 12.66 13.11
CA PHE A 134 0.40 12.31 13.24
C PHE A 134 0.24 10.80 13.50
N LEU A 135 -0.53 10.47 14.53
CA LEU A 135 -0.87 9.09 14.88
C LEU A 135 -2.32 8.80 14.49
N SER A 136 -2.52 7.69 13.78
CA SER A 136 -3.85 7.18 13.43
C SER A 136 -3.90 5.69 13.74
N GLU A 137 -4.78 5.31 14.65
CA GLU A 137 -5.12 3.91 14.85
C GLU A 137 -5.87 3.39 13.61
N ALA A 138 -5.58 2.15 13.21
CA ALA A 138 -6.28 1.46 12.14
C ALA A 138 -6.57 0.02 12.56
N ASN A 139 -7.77 -0.45 12.27
CA ASN A 139 -8.22 -1.80 12.61
C ASN A 139 -8.41 -2.64 11.34
N PHE A 140 -8.03 -3.92 11.40
CA PHE A 140 -8.27 -4.83 10.29
C PHE A 140 -9.77 -5.04 10.11
N LEU A 141 -10.25 -4.76 8.90
CA LEU A 141 -11.62 -5.06 8.52
C LEU A 141 -11.72 -6.56 8.21
N THR A 142 -12.36 -7.31 9.10
CA THR A 142 -12.75 -8.69 8.84
C THR A 142 -14.15 -8.72 8.23
N ARG A 143 -14.35 -9.56 7.21
CA ARG A 143 -15.64 -9.76 6.55
C ARG A 143 -15.80 -11.22 6.20
N GLU A 144 -17.04 -11.68 6.16
CA GLU A 144 -17.37 -13.00 5.63
C GLU A 144 -17.02 -13.10 4.14
N ALA A 145 -16.66 -14.31 3.72
CA ALA A 145 -16.36 -14.58 2.31
C ALA A 145 -17.53 -14.14 1.42
N ASN A 146 -17.22 -13.44 0.33
CA ASN A 146 -18.19 -12.92 -0.63
C ASN A 146 -19.23 -11.91 -0.09
N GLN A 147 -19.00 -11.30 1.07
CA GLN A 147 -19.87 -10.23 1.59
C GLN A 147 -19.14 -8.88 1.63
N TRP A 148 -19.87 -7.78 1.40
CA TRP A 148 -19.35 -6.44 1.69
C TRP A 148 -19.19 -6.24 3.20
N TYR A 149 -18.19 -5.45 3.60
CA TYR A 149 -18.00 -5.08 5.00
C TYR A 149 -19.27 -4.42 5.56
N LYS A 150 -19.63 -4.78 6.79
CA LYS A 150 -20.71 -4.16 7.56
C LYS A 150 -20.14 -3.75 8.91
N GLU A 151 -20.34 -2.49 9.27
CA GLU A 151 -19.89 -1.97 10.55
C GLU A 151 -20.60 -2.73 11.70
N PRO A 152 -19.86 -3.23 12.71
CA PRO A 152 -20.47 -3.90 13.85
C PRO A 152 -21.40 -2.95 14.60
N ALA A 153 -22.59 -3.42 14.99
CA ALA A 153 -23.59 -2.63 15.73
C ALA A 153 -23.11 -2.10 17.10
N SER A 154 -21.96 -2.58 17.59
CA SER A 154 -21.35 -2.22 18.87
C SER A 154 -20.05 -1.41 18.74
N ALA A 155 -19.71 -0.90 17.55
CA ALA A 155 -18.64 0.09 17.43
C ALA A 155 -19.13 1.44 18.01
N SER A 156 -19.16 1.52 19.33
CA SER A 156 -19.32 2.78 20.06
C SER A 156 -18.25 3.75 19.59
N ALA A 157 -18.69 4.85 19.01
CA ALA A 157 -17.90 5.96 18.48
C ALA A 157 -16.64 6.26 19.29
N CYS A 158 -15.47 6.16 18.64
CA CYS A 158 -14.45 7.19 18.82
C CYS A 158 -15.07 8.48 18.26
N SER A 159 -15.54 9.35 19.16
CA SER A 159 -16.04 10.67 18.82
C SER A 159 -15.02 11.38 17.92
N PRO A 160 -15.40 11.88 16.72
CA PRO A 160 -14.54 12.77 15.98
C PRO A 160 -14.41 14.03 16.82
N SER A 161 -13.19 14.40 17.19
CA SER A 161 -12.94 15.77 17.62
C SER A 161 -13.35 16.68 16.46
N ASP A 162 -14.33 17.54 16.72
CA ASP A 162 -14.86 18.54 15.79
C ASP A 162 -13.74 19.35 15.14
N LYS A 163 -13.26 18.94 13.95
CA LYS A 163 -12.38 19.77 13.10
C LYS A 163 -12.17 19.28 11.66
N PHE A 164 -13.06 18.46 11.11
CA PHE A 164 -13.01 18.14 9.66
C PHE A 164 -14.39 18.24 9.01
N SER A 165 -14.98 19.43 9.09
CA SER A 165 -16.06 19.83 8.18
C SER A 165 -15.73 21.18 7.59
N ARG A 166 -14.96 21.17 6.49
CA ARG A 166 -14.97 22.25 5.49
C ARG A 166 -14.84 21.64 4.09
N ASP A 167 -15.98 21.60 3.43
CA ASP A 167 -16.21 21.84 2.00
C ASP A 167 -15.33 21.08 0.97
N PHE A 168 -15.78 19.87 0.61
CA PHE A 168 -15.48 19.24 -0.70
C PHE A 168 -16.67 19.38 -1.66
N SER A 169 -17.27 20.57 -1.71
CA SER A 169 -18.37 20.88 -2.61
C SER A 169 -18.21 22.28 -3.19
N ARG A 170 -17.19 22.45 -4.04
CA ARG A 170 -17.22 23.45 -5.10
C ARG A 170 -16.18 23.14 -6.17
N SER A 171 -16.64 23.20 -7.41
CA SER A 171 -15.90 23.16 -8.68
C SER A 171 -15.89 21.81 -9.40
N VAL A 172 -17.07 21.43 -9.93
CA VAL A 172 -17.17 20.91 -11.30
C VAL A 172 -18.41 21.56 -11.92
N GLU A 173 -18.21 22.71 -12.57
CA GLU A 173 -18.99 23.17 -13.72
C GLU A 173 -18.04 23.28 -14.90
#